data_AF-F3YVQ6-F1
#
_entry.id   AF-F3YVQ6-F1
#
_cell.length_a   1.000
_cell.length_b   1.000
_cell.length_c   1.000
_cell.angle_alpha   90.00
_cell.angle_beta   90.00
_cell.angle_gamma   90.00
#
_symmetry.space_group_name_H-M   'P 1'
#
loop_
_entity.id
_entity.type
_entity.pdbx_description
1 polymer ?
#
loop_
_entity_poly.entity_id
_entity_poly.type
_entity_poly.pdbx_seq_one_letter_code
_entity_poly.pdbx_strand_id
1 'polypeptide(L)'
;MPYLPSTHNALPPGALAKRESVRQRILELFAAAPREVQGSILGLFALARASLDFRRPELAAAERDVPVSDWPSLLALLTSVSLSGEASSGLPSAKRLEKRCAQLKRLHEHSLLMIEIMYELVNAGHEFPTGHDILEESAGILMRELGADLYVCRLRQPDGSWENIAADTARGQATPVFVRYMEETHPHHPVMRAVLGHDGDKAFIMSNNLRGSEAGGESLDCTPYQEGYRSRLSFILRDASHKAFGLIMLYDRREGYFRRYESGFLDDCAKIVSLTVERRLEAGQDALAKAAGGMAHVGNNVLGIIKNNVEIVAEELDEFKKEFGLGLADAEALEHNPAFHYLLSSLKVEQKVAYLNTALEGVQRLKRAIQRLNDSVHHPVIMPYTRQGEEVLDLEPERQTQLRGTVVHRTA
;
A
#
# COMPACT_ATOMS: atom_id res chain seq x y z
N MET A 1 -25.37 -73.05 -40.79
CA MET A 1 -24.29 -72.33 -40.09
C MET A 1 -24.11 -70.97 -40.77
N PRO A 2 -24.76 -69.89 -40.32
CA PRO A 2 -24.60 -68.58 -40.93
C PRO A 2 -23.42 -67.81 -40.31
N TYR A 3 -22.74 -67.08 -41.19
CA TYR A 3 -21.55 -66.26 -40.99
C TYR A 3 -21.73 -65.13 -39.95
N LEU A 4 -20.72 -64.91 -39.10
CA LEU A 4 -20.54 -63.68 -38.33
C LEU A 4 -19.79 -62.64 -39.18
N PRO A 5 -20.26 -61.38 -39.28
CA PRO A 5 -19.50 -60.31 -39.93
C PRO A 5 -18.48 -59.72 -38.96
N SER A 6 -17.21 -59.72 -39.38
CA SER A 6 -16.11 -58.99 -38.76
C SER A 6 -16.23 -57.49 -39.04
N THR A 7 -16.77 -56.72 -38.09
CA THR A 7 -16.78 -55.25 -38.18
C THR A 7 -15.46 -54.66 -37.67
N HIS A 8 -14.38 -54.82 -38.45
CA HIS A 8 -13.27 -53.86 -38.38
C HIS A 8 -13.65 -52.66 -39.25
N ASN A 9 -14.33 -51.68 -38.65
CA ASN A 9 -14.50 -50.37 -39.28
C ASN A 9 -13.13 -49.70 -39.37
N ALA A 10 -12.57 -49.65 -40.57
CA ALA A 10 -11.40 -48.82 -40.86
C ALA A 10 -11.75 -47.34 -40.55
N LEU A 11 -10.92 -46.71 -39.72
CA LEU A 11 -11.04 -45.28 -39.40
C LEU A 11 -10.83 -44.44 -40.67
N PRO A 12 -11.60 -43.36 -40.89
CA PRO A 12 -11.46 -42.52 -42.08
C PRO A 12 -10.06 -41.86 -42.13
N PRO A 13 -9.50 -41.62 -43.34
CA PRO A 13 -8.21 -40.97 -43.50
C PRO A 13 -8.24 -39.56 -42.86
N GLY A 14 -7.28 -39.28 -41.98
CA GLY A 14 -7.20 -38.04 -41.17
C GLY A 14 -7.69 -38.16 -39.73
N ALA A 15 -8.42 -39.23 -39.37
CA ALA A 15 -8.87 -39.45 -37.98
C ALA A 15 -7.70 -39.79 -37.03
N LEU A 16 -6.63 -40.41 -37.54
CA LEU A 16 -5.42 -40.72 -36.78
C LEU A 16 -4.61 -39.45 -36.47
N ALA A 17 -4.40 -38.57 -37.47
CA ALA A 17 -3.72 -37.29 -37.29
C ALA A 17 -4.47 -36.36 -36.31
N LYS A 18 -5.81 -36.33 -36.39
CA LYS A 18 -6.66 -35.60 -35.44
C LYS A 18 -6.64 -36.18 -34.02
N ARG A 19 -6.43 -37.49 -33.88
CA ARG A 19 -6.26 -38.14 -32.57
C ARG A 19 -4.89 -37.85 -31.96
N GLU A 20 -3.84 -37.85 -32.77
CA GLU A 20 -2.49 -37.48 -32.34
C GLU A 20 -2.43 -36.02 -31.90
N SER A 21 -3.07 -35.10 -32.64
CA SER A 21 -3.14 -33.69 -32.25
C SER A 21 -3.91 -33.47 -30.94
N VAL A 22 -5.02 -34.20 -30.72
CA VAL A 22 -5.78 -34.14 -29.46
C VAL A 22 -4.98 -34.73 -28.29
N ARG A 23 -4.29 -35.85 -28.51
CA ARG A 23 -3.43 -36.46 -27.49
C ARG A 23 -2.29 -35.52 -27.09
N GLN A 24 -1.61 -34.91 -28.06
CA GLN A 24 -0.56 -33.93 -27.84
C GLN A 24 -1.09 -32.77 -26.99
N ARG A 25 -2.25 -32.21 -27.36
CA ARG A 25 -2.88 -31.12 -26.63
C ARG A 25 -3.23 -31.48 -25.19
N ILE A 26 -3.77 -32.68 -24.96
CA ILE A 26 -4.05 -33.15 -23.60
C ILE A 26 -2.77 -33.26 -22.75
N LEU A 27 -1.68 -33.74 -23.35
CA LEU A 27 -0.38 -33.84 -22.67
C LEU A 27 0.20 -32.45 -22.35
N GLU A 28 0.05 -31.48 -23.25
CA GLU A 28 0.43 -30.08 -23.00
C GLU A 28 -0.36 -29.46 -21.85
N LEU A 29 -1.68 -29.65 -21.84
CA LEU A 29 -2.56 -29.17 -20.78
C LEU A 29 -2.27 -29.84 -19.44
N PHE A 30 -1.95 -31.14 -19.45
CA PHE A 30 -1.52 -31.87 -18.26
C PHE A 30 -0.18 -31.37 -17.73
N ALA A 31 0.80 -31.12 -18.61
CA ALA A 31 2.11 -30.61 -18.25
C ALA A 31 2.03 -29.17 -17.71
N ALA A 32 1.08 -28.37 -18.19
CA ALA A 32 0.81 -27.02 -17.70
C ALA A 32 0.09 -26.99 -16.33
N ALA A 33 -0.46 -28.11 -15.86
CA ALA A 33 -1.13 -28.19 -14.56
C ALA A 33 -0.10 -28.26 -13.40
N PRO A 34 -0.39 -27.63 -12.24
CA PRO A 34 0.43 -27.78 -11.04
C PRO A 34 0.59 -29.25 -10.63
N ARG A 35 1.74 -29.62 -10.05
CA ARG A 35 2.07 -31.03 -9.69
C ARG A 35 1.05 -31.64 -8.74
N GLU A 36 0.45 -30.82 -7.88
CA GLU A 36 -0.59 -31.18 -6.92
C GLU A 36 -1.91 -31.53 -7.60
N VAL A 37 -2.17 -30.95 -8.78
CA VAL A 37 -3.38 -31.15 -9.60
C VAL A 37 -3.21 -32.31 -10.56
N GLN A 38 -2.00 -32.53 -11.08
CA GLN A 38 -1.67 -33.61 -12.01
C GLN A 38 -2.14 -34.99 -11.52
N GLY A 39 -1.93 -35.30 -10.23
CA GLY A 39 -2.41 -36.56 -9.65
C GLY A 39 -3.93 -36.73 -9.71
N SER A 40 -4.68 -35.64 -9.56
CA SER A 40 -6.15 -35.65 -9.63
C SER A 40 -6.64 -35.77 -11.07
N ILE A 41 -5.96 -35.11 -12.02
CA ILE A 41 -6.24 -35.25 -13.46
C ILE A 41 -6.02 -36.70 -13.91
N LEU A 42 -4.92 -37.34 -13.50
CA LEU A 42 -4.66 -38.76 -13.81
C LEU A 42 -5.74 -39.68 -13.23
N GLY A 43 -6.17 -39.43 -11.99
CA GLY A 43 -7.26 -40.18 -11.37
C GLY A 43 -8.57 -40.04 -12.12
N LEU A 44 -8.90 -38.83 -12.59
CA LEU A 44 -10.10 -38.57 -13.39
C LEU A 44 -10.00 -39.14 -14.81
N PHE A 45 -8.82 -39.21 -15.43
CA PHE A 45 -8.65 -39.93 -16.69
C PHE A 45 -8.98 -41.41 -16.56
N ALA A 46 -8.55 -42.04 -15.47
CA ALA A 46 -8.87 -43.44 -15.21
C ALA A 46 -10.37 -43.65 -14.99
N LEU A 47 -11.04 -42.74 -14.25
CA LEU A 47 -12.48 -42.79 -13.99
C LEU A 47 -13.32 -42.49 -15.25
N ALA A 48 -12.93 -41.48 -16.02
CA ALA A 48 -13.57 -41.13 -17.29
C ALA A 48 -13.44 -42.27 -18.31
N ARG A 49 -12.27 -42.93 -18.38
CA ARG A 49 -12.07 -44.13 -19.19
C ARG A 49 -12.99 -45.26 -18.77
N ALA A 50 -13.03 -45.59 -17.47
CA ALA A 50 -13.92 -46.62 -16.94
C ALA A 50 -15.40 -46.33 -17.23
N SER A 51 -15.79 -45.05 -17.17
CA SER A 51 -17.15 -44.60 -17.48
C SER A 51 -17.46 -44.77 -18.97
N LEU A 52 -16.54 -44.37 -19.86
CA LEU A 52 -16.65 -44.51 -21.31
C LEU A 52 -16.68 -45.97 -21.78
N ASP A 53 -15.95 -46.86 -21.09
CA ASP A 53 -15.92 -48.29 -21.39
C ASP A 53 -17.24 -49.00 -21.00
N PHE A 54 -17.96 -48.49 -19.99
CA PHE A 54 -19.24 -49.06 -19.52
C PHE A 54 -20.45 -48.53 -20.31
N ARG A 55 -20.48 -47.23 -20.61
CA ARG A 55 -21.51 -46.61 -21.46
C ARG A 55 -20.96 -45.31 -22.05
N ARG A 56 -21.32 -44.98 -23.28
CA ARG A 56 -21.03 -43.64 -23.81
C ARG A 56 -21.84 -42.62 -23.00
N PRO A 57 -21.22 -41.74 -22.20
CA PRO A 57 -21.95 -40.78 -21.40
C PRO A 57 -22.63 -39.78 -22.33
N GLU A 58 -23.91 -39.50 -22.08
CA GLU A 58 -24.60 -38.40 -22.74
C GLU A 58 -24.16 -37.09 -22.08
N LEU A 59 -23.05 -36.53 -22.59
CA LEU A 59 -22.67 -35.15 -22.26
C LEU A 59 -23.85 -34.23 -22.57
N ALA A 60 -24.23 -33.38 -21.62
CA ALA A 60 -25.23 -32.34 -21.83
C ALA A 60 -24.82 -31.45 -23.01
N ALA A 61 -25.77 -30.97 -23.81
CA ALA A 61 -25.48 -30.17 -25.02
C ALA A 61 -24.59 -28.95 -24.72
N ALA A 62 -24.76 -28.32 -23.55
CA ALA A 62 -23.95 -27.20 -23.09
C ALA A 62 -22.48 -27.54 -22.81
N GLU A 63 -22.13 -28.81 -22.55
CA GLU A 63 -20.76 -29.24 -22.26
C GLU A 63 -20.00 -29.76 -23.51
N ARG A 64 -20.73 -30.08 -24.59
CA ARG A 64 -20.11 -30.57 -25.84
C ARG A 64 -19.38 -29.49 -26.62
N ASP A 65 -19.77 -28.23 -26.41
CA ASP A 65 -19.29 -27.07 -27.17
C ASP A 65 -18.29 -26.19 -26.38
N VAL A 66 -17.93 -26.56 -25.14
CA VAL A 66 -16.93 -25.80 -24.35
C VAL A 66 -15.52 -26.16 -24.83
N PRO A 67 -14.76 -25.22 -25.41
CA PRO A 67 -13.40 -25.50 -25.86
C PRO A 67 -12.48 -25.73 -24.65
N VAL A 68 -11.75 -26.85 -24.66
CA VAL A 68 -10.74 -27.14 -23.64
C VAL A 68 -9.44 -26.42 -24.00
N SER A 69 -9.29 -25.19 -23.52
CA SER A 69 -8.12 -24.33 -23.79
C SER A 69 -7.00 -24.44 -22.75
N ASP A 70 -7.35 -24.77 -21.51
CA ASP A 70 -6.46 -24.77 -20.34
C ASP A 70 -6.69 -25.98 -19.41
N TRP A 71 -5.82 -26.17 -18.41
CA TRP A 71 -5.92 -27.29 -17.48
C TRP A 71 -7.17 -27.24 -16.58
N PRO A 72 -7.69 -26.08 -16.12
CA PRO A 72 -8.95 -26.03 -15.36
C PRO A 72 -10.17 -26.49 -16.17
N SER A 73 -10.22 -26.13 -17.46
CA SER A 73 -11.26 -26.57 -18.40
C SER A 73 -11.15 -28.07 -18.68
N LEU A 74 -9.93 -28.61 -18.81
CA LEU A 74 -9.70 -30.05 -18.94
C LEU A 74 -10.23 -30.80 -17.71
N LEU A 75 -9.94 -30.27 -16.52
CA LEU A 75 -10.39 -30.85 -15.26
C LEU A 75 -11.93 -30.78 -15.13
N ALA A 76 -12.56 -29.71 -15.59
CA ALA A 76 -14.03 -29.59 -15.62
C ALA A 76 -14.65 -30.68 -16.51
N LEU A 77 -14.15 -30.85 -17.73
CA LEU A 77 -14.62 -31.86 -18.67
C LEU A 77 -14.46 -33.28 -18.12
N LEU A 78 -13.29 -33.60 -17.55
CA LEU A 78 -13.05 -34.94 -16.99
C LEU A 78 -13.97 -35.24 -15.81
N THR A 79 -14.31 -34.22 -15.02
CA THR A 79 -15.27 -34.34 -13.92
C THR A 79 -16.67 -34.62 -14.45
N SER A 80 -17.14 -33.88 -15.47
CA SER A 80 -18.49 -34.07 -16.00
C SER A 80 -18.69 -35.43 -16.71
N VAL A 81 -17.66 -35.88 -17.44
CA VAL A 81 -17.63 -37.22 -18.05
C VAL A 81 -17.67 -38.32 -16.98
N SER A 82 -16.99 -38.12 -15.85
CA SER A 82 -16.97 -39.08 -14.73
C SER A 82 -18.31 -39.12 -13.96
N LEU A 83 -19.04 -38.00 -13.90
CA LEU A 83 -20.34 -37.89 -13.22
C LEU A 83 -21.50 -38.53 -14.00
N SER A 84 -21.35 -38.64 -15.32
CA SER A 84 -22.39 -39.16 -16.22
C SER A 84 -22.51 -40.70 -16.21
N GLY A 85 -21.60 -41.40 -15.52
CA GLY A 85 -21.62 -42.86 -15.37
C GLY A 85 -22.23 -43.29 -14.03
N GLU A 86 -23.27 -44.14 -14.06
CA GLU A 86 -23.86 -44.77 -12.86
C GLU A 86 -22.85 -45.58 -12.01
N ALA A 87 -21.70 -45.94 -12.59
CA ALA A 87 -20.57 -46.60 -11.92
C ALA A 87 -19.85 -45.72 -10.87
N SER A 88 -20.08 -44.40 -10.86
CA SER A 88 -19.47 -43.46 -9.90
C SER A 88 -20.15 -43.43 -8.52
N SER A 89 -21.37 -43.95 -8.41
CA SER A 89 -22.20 -43.87 -7.19
C SER A 89 -21.65 -44.68 -6.00
N GLY A 90 -20.75 -45.64 -6.23
CA GLY A 90 -20.24 -46.57 -5.22
C GLY A 90 -18.75 -46.46 -4.88
N LEU A 91 -17.96 -45.59 -5.51
CA LEU A 91 -16.50 -45.52 -5.29
C LEU A 91 -16.13 -44.33 -4.38
N PRO A 92 -15.68 -44.57 -3.12
CA PRO A 92 -15.26 -43.51 -2.20
C PRO A 92 -14.11 -42.64 -2.75
N SER A 93 -13.38 -43.11 -3.76
CA SER A 93 -12.31 -42.39 -4.45
C SER A 93 -12.80 -41.27 -5.37
N ALA A 94 -13.95 -41.43 -6.05
CA ALA A 94 -14.48 -40.44 -7.00
C ALA A 94 -14.96 -39.18 -6.28
N LYS A 95 -15.81 -39.32 -5.26
CA LYS A 95 -16.25 -38.19 -4.41
C LYS A 95 -15.10 -37.48 -3.70
N ARG A 96 -14.05 -38.21 -3.31
CA ARG A 96 -12.84 -37.64 -2.69
C ARG A 96 -12.02 -36.84 -3.71
N LEU A 97 -11.87 -37.35 -4.94
CA LEU A 97 -11.19 -36.65 -6.04
C LEU A 97 -11.97 -35.40 -6.47
N GLU A 98 -13.29 -35.48 -6.58
CA GLU A 98 -14.17 -34.34 -6.87
C GLU A 98 -14.01 -33.22 -5.84
N LYS A 99 -14.08 -33.57 -4.54
CA LYS A 99 -13.87 -32.60 -3.45
C LYS A 99 -12.48 -31.97 -3.53
N ARG A 100 -11.45 -32.77 -3.81
CA ARG A 100 -10.07 -32.31 -3.93
C ARG A 100 -9.87 -31.40 -5.16
N CYS A 101 -10.50 -31.72 -6.28
CA CYS A 101 -10.47 -30.91 -7.50
C CYS A 101 -11.19 -29.57 -7.31
N ALA A 102 -12.38 -29.57 -6.70
CA ALA A 102 -13.09 -28.34 -6.38
C ALA A 102 -12.28 -27.45 -5.43
N GLN A 103 -11.62 -28.05 -4.44
CA GLN A 103 -10.70 -27.35 -3.54
C GLN A 103 -9.49 -26.77 -4.29
N LEU A 104 -8.86 -27.55 -5.18
CA LEU A 104 -7.72 -27.09 -5.96
C LEU A 104 -8.08 -25.97 -6.95
N LYS A 105 -9.28 -26.02 -7.55
CA LYS A 105 -9.79 -24.93 -8.39
C LYS A 105 -10.00 -23.64 -7.59
N ARG A 106 -10.65 -23.72 -6.43
CA ARG A 106 -10.82 -22.57 -5.53
C ARG A 106 -9.49 -21.98 -5.08
N LEU A 107 -8.54 -22.83 -4.67
CA LEU A 107 -7.19 -22.40 -4.31
C LEU A 107 -6.47 -21.72 -5.48
N HIS A 108 -6.63 -22.22 -6.70
CA HIS A 108 -6.05 -21.61 -7.89
C HIS A 108 -6.68 -20.23 -8.19
N GLU A 109 -8.01 -20.12 -8.15
CA GLU A 109 -8.72 -18.85 -8.32
C GLU A 109 -8.31 -17.83 -7.25
N HIS A 110 -8.25 -18.25 -5.97
CA HIS A 110 -7.75 -17.41 -4.88
C HIS A 110 -6.29 -16.99 -5.08
N SER A 111 -5.42 -17.88 -5.59
CA SER A 111 -4.03 -17.56 -5.86
C SER A 111 -3.87 -16.54 -6.99
N LEU A 112 -4.69 -16.63 -8.04
CA LEU A 112 -4.70 -15.66 -9.13
C LEU A 112 -5.13 -14.28 -8.62
N LEU A 113 -6.24 -14.23 -7.88
CA LEU A 113 -6.71 -12.98 -7.27
C LEU A 113 -5.68 -12.39 -6.30
N MET A 114 -5.00 -13.22 -5.51
CA MET A 114 -3.90 -12.76 -4.65
C MET A 114 -2.77 -12.13 -5.47
N ILE A 115 -2.41 -12.73 -6.61
CA ILE A 115 -1.35 -12.21 -7.48
C ILE A 115 -1.78 -10.87 -8.10
N GLU A 116 -3.04 -10.74 -8.51
CA GLU A 116 -3.59 -9.48 -9.02
C GLU A 116 -3.55 -8.38 -7.95
N ILE A 117 -4.04 -8.67 -6.74
CA ILE A 117 -3.96 -7.74 -5.60
C ILE A 117 -2.51 -7.35 -5.30
N MET A 118 -1.60 -8.33 -5.23
CA MET A 118 -0.17 -8.05 -4.99
C MET A 118 0.44 -7.19 -6.08
N TYR A 119 0.13 -7.47 -7.35
CA TYR A 119 0.66 -6.72 -8.49
C TYR A 119 0.19 -5.25 -8.45
N GLU A 120 -1.10 -5.03 -8.22
CA GLU A 120 -1.66 -3.68 -8.12
C GLU A 120 -1.09 -2.93 -6.89
N LEU A 121 -1.01 -3.57 -5.73
CA LEU A 121 -0.45 -2.96 -4.52
C LEU A 121 1.04 -2.59 -4.69
N VAL A 122 1.81 -3.43 -5.39
CA VAL A 122 3.22 -3.12 -5.70
C VAL A 122 3.32 -1.94 -6.67
N ASN A 123 2.46 -1.88 -7.69
CA ASN A 123 2.47 -0.82 -8.71
C ASN A 123 1.95 0.54 -8.20
N ALA A 124 1.10 0.52 -7.19
CA ALA A 124 0.46 1.66 -6.52
C ALA A 124 1.43 2.66 -5.84
N GLY A 125 2.65 2.88 -6.34
CA GLY A 125 3.70 3.60 -5.62
C GLY A 125 4.80 4.17 -6.49
N HIS A 126 4.46 4.70 -7.66
CA HIS A 126 5.43 5.35 -8.54
C HIS A 126 5.89 6.73 -8.05
N GLU A 127 5.19 7.34 -7.10
CA GLU A 127 5.52 8.64 -6.48
C GLU A 127 5.56 8.48 -4.97
N PHE A 128 6.39 9.21 -4.23
CA PHE A 128 6.49 9.14 -2.75
C PHE A 128 5.15 9.49 -2.08
N PRO A 129 4.26 8.53 -1.76
CA PRO A 129 2.91 8.85 -1.36
C PRO A 129 2.86 9.00 0.16
N THR A 130 1.97 9.84 0.67
CA THR A 130 1.78 9.93 2.11
C THR A 130 1.15 8.63 2.63
N GLY A 131 1.28 8.36 3.95
CA GLY A 131 0.60 7.22 4.57
C GLY A 131 -0.91 7.19 4.29
N HIS A 132 -1.51 8.36 4.05
CA HIS A 132 -2.91 8.50 3.68
C HIS A 132 -3.17 7.99 2.27
N ASP A 133 -2.40 8.49 1.29
CA ASP A 133 -2.53 8.12 -0.13
C ASP A 133 -2.32 6.62 -0.35
N ILE A 134 -1.33 6.03 0.34
CA ILE A 134 -1.04 4.59 0.23
C ILE A 134 -2.21 3.77 0.76
N LEU A 135 -2.77 4.15 1.91
CA LEU A 135 -3.86 3.42 2.52
C LEU A 135 -5.15 3.57 1.71
N GLU A 136 -5.40 4.76 1.17
CA GLU A 136 -6.49 5.04 0.23
C GLU A 136 -6.39 4.18 -1.03
N GLU A 137 -5.23 4.19 -1.70
CA GLU A 137 -5.01 3.42 -2.92
C GLU A 137 -5.13 1.91 -2.67
N SER A 138 -4.56 1.44 -1.56
CA SER A 138 -4.68 0.04 -1.12
C SER A 138 -6.14 -0.36 -0.91
N ALA A 139 -6.94 0.52 -0.30
CA ALA A 139 -8.35 0.25 -0.08
C ALA A 139 -9.17 0.31 -1.38
N GLY A 140 -8.82 1.20 -2.31
CA GLY A 140 -9.41 1.25 -3.65
C GLY A 140 -9.16 -0.05 -4.43
N ILE A 141 -7.95 -0.60 -4.36
CA ILE A 141 -7.61 -1.91 -4.94
C ILE A 141 -8.45 -3.00 -4.28
N LEU A 142 -8.44 -3.09 -2.95
CA LEU A 142 -9.21 -4.12 -2.24
C LEU A 142 -10.72 -4.01 -2.49
N MET A 143 -11.28 -2.80 -2.57
CA MET A 143 -12.70 -2.60 -2.90
C MET A 143 -13.02 -3.15 -4.29
N ARG A 144 -12.16 -2.87 -5.28
CA ARG A 144 -12.33 -3.31 -6.67
C ARG A 144 -12.19 -4.83 -6.79
N GLU A 145 -11.11 -5.39 -6.27
CA GLU A 145 -10.77 -6.81 -6.40
C GLU A 145 -11.69 -7.70 -5.55
N LEU A 146 -12.13 -7.23 -4.39
CA LEU A 146 -13.08 -7.97 -3.55
C LEU A 146 -14.55 -7.65 -3.88
N GLY A 147 -14.80 -6.68 -4.77
CA GLY A 147 -16.12 -6.29 -5.26
C GLY A 147 -17.04 -5.70 -4.20
N ALA A 148 -16.49 -4.85 -3.31
CA ALA A 148 -17.25 -4.12 -2.30
C ALA A 148 -17.85 -2.82 -2.85
N ASP A 149 -18.86 -2.28 -2.18
CA ASP A 149 -19.58 -1.06 -2.60
C ASP A 149 -18.99 0.24 -2.01
N LEU A 150 -18.28 0.15 -0.89
CA LEU A 150 -17.70 1.28 -0.14
C LEU A 150 -16.44 0.80 0.59
N TYR A 151 -15.39 1.62 0.61
CA TYR A 151 -14.29 1.49 1.57
C TYR A 151 -14.26 2.67 2.54
N VAL A 152 -13.74 2.41 3.74
CA VAL A 152 -13.40 3.43 4.75
C VAL A 152 -12.03 3.09 5.34
N CYS A 153 -11.12 4.05 5.33
CA CYS A 153 -9.76 3.93 5.81
C CYS A 153 -9.56 4.74 7.08
N ARG A 154 -8.88 4.15 8.07
CA ARG A 154 -8.48 4.89 9.28
C ARG A 154 -7.02 4.65 9.60
N LEU A 155 -6.37 5.70 10.08
CA LEU A 155 -5.03 5.63 10.63
C LEU A 155 -5.05 6.01 12.09
N ARG A 156 -4.17 5.35 12.85
CA ARG A 156 -3.94 5.67 14.24
C ARG A 156 -2.97 6.83 14.34
N GLN A 157 -3.40 7.89 15.00
CA GLN A 157 -2.58 9.06 15.25
C GLN A 157 -1.58 8.83 16.41
N PRO A 158 -0.51 9.64 16.51
CA PRO A 158 0.48 9.52 17.58
C PRO A 158 -0.09 9.65 19.01
N ASP A 159 -1.18 10.42 19.16
CA ASP A 159 -1.91 10.57 20.43
C ASP A 159 -2.76 9.34 20.79
N GLY A 160 -2.83 8.34 19.90
CA GLY A 160 -3.58 7.11 20.05
C GLY A 160 -5.02 7.19 19.54
N SER A 161 -5.48 8.35 19.07
CA SER A 161 -6.79 8.51 18.44
C SER A 161 -6.82 7.87 17.05
N TRP A 162 -8.02 7.57 16.55
CA TRP A 162 -8.22 7.01 15.21
C TRP A 162 -8.90 8.04 14.34
N GLU A 163 -8.28 8.41 13.23
CA GLU A 163 -8.82 9.39 12.30
C GLU A 163 -9.28 8.71 11.02
N ASN A 164 -10.38 9.19 10.44
CA ASN A 164 -10.79 8.78 9.10
C ASN A 164 -10.00 9.60 8.08
N ILE A 165 -9.23 8.91 7.25
CA ILE A 165 -8.33 9.54 6.28
C ILE A 165 -8.87 9.52 4.85
N ALA A 166 -9.66 8.49 4.50
CA ALA A 166 -10.17 8.31 3.16
C ALA A 166 -11.40 7.39 3.18
N ALA A 167 -12.34 7.67 2.29
CA ALA A 167 -13.47 6.80 2.03
C ALA A 167 -14.06 7.13 0.67
N ASP A 168 -14.41 6.11 -0.10
CA ASP A 168 -15.11 6.28 -1.36
C ASP A 168 -16.01 5.09 -1.66
N THR A 169 -17.02 5.33 -2.50
CA THR A 169 -17.95 4.33 -3.00
C THR A 169 -17.50 3.83 -4.36
N ALA A 170 -17.85 2.60 -4.72
CA ALA A 170 -17.52 2.02 -6.03
C ALA A 170 -18.07 2.81 -7.23
N ARG A 171 -18.99 3.75 -7.00
CA ARG A 171 -19.62 4.60 -8.02
C ARG A 171 -19.18 6.06 -7.96
N GLY A 172 -18.21 6.43 -7.10
CA GLY A 172 -17.80 7.81 -6.88
C GLY A 172 -18.92 8.72 -6.39
N GLN A 173 -19.92 8.14 -5.70
CA GLN A 173 -21.02 8.86 -5.07
C GLN A 173 -20.58 9.46 -3.74
N ALA A 174 -21.34 10.46 -3.27
CA ALA A 174 -21.12 11.05 -1.96
C ALA A 174 -21.09 9.97 -0.87
N THR A 175 -20.07 10.04 -0.01
CA THR A 175 -19.91 9.09 1.09
C THR A 175 -21.03 9.25 2.12
N PRO A 176 -21.58 8.15 2.66
CA PRO A 176 -22.63 8.20 3.68
C PRO A 176 -22.19 8.94 4.95
N VAL A 177 -23.13 9.54 5.67
CA VAL A 177 -22.84 10.38 6.86
C VAL A 177 -22.11 9.60 7.96
N PHE A 178 -22.40 8.31 8.14
CA PHE A 178 -21.77 7.49 9.18
C PHE A 178 -20.26 7.36 9.01
N VAL A 179 -19.74 7.54 7.80
CA VAL A 179 -18.31 7.50 7.52
C VAL A 179 -17.54 8.55 8.34
N ARG A 180 -18.16 9.68 8.66
CA ARG A 180 -17.57 10.74 9.50
C ARG A 180 -17.70 10.48 10.99
N TYR A 181 -18.67 9.67 11.40
CA TYR A 181 -19.07 9.47 12.79
C TYR A 181 -19.19 7.97 13.10
N MET A 182 -18.13 7.21 12.84
CA MET A 182 -18.15 5.77 13.07
C MET A 182 -18.05 5.43 14.56
N GLU A 183 -18.96 4.59 15.06
CA GLU A 183 -19.10 4.23 16.48
C GLU A 183 -18.07 3.21 16.97
N GLU A 184 -17.07 2.88 16.15
CA GLU A 184 -15.90 2.06 16.52
C GLU A 184 -14.96 2.79 17.50
N THR A 185 -15.48 3.67 18.34
CA THR A 185 -14.83 4.15 19.57
C THR A 185 -15.20 3.29 20.77
N HIS A 186 -16.22 2.42 20.63
CA HIS A 186 -16.66 1.55 21.72
C HIS A 186 -15.68 0.38 21.93
N PRO A 187 -15.10 0.19 23.13
CA PRO A 187 -14.12 -0.88 23.40
C PRO A 187 -14.64 -2.29 23.12
N HIS A 188 -15.96 -2.48 23.19
CA HIS A 188 -16.60 -3.77 22.95
C HIS A 188 -16.91 -4.05 21.49
N HIS A 189 -16.77 -3.06 20.59
CA HIS A 189 -17.01 -3.25 19.16
C HIS A 189 -16.05 -4.33 18.60
N PRO A 190 -16.51 -5.28 17.77
CA PRO A 190 -15.68 -6.40 17.30
C PRO A 190 -14.36 -5.98 16.66
N VAL A 191 -14.38 -4.90 15.87
CA VAL A 191 -13.18 -4.30 15.28
C VAL A 191 -12.25 -3.76 16.36
N MET A 192 -12.78 -3.04 17.35
CA MET A 192 -11.96 -2.45 18.41
C MET A 192 -11.39 -3.47 19.38
N ARG A 193 -12.13 -4.52 19.70
CA ARG A 193 -11.60 -5.65 20.47
C ARG A 193 -10.40 -6.29 19.80
N ALA A 194 -10.47 -6.46 18.48
CA ALA A 194 -9.36 -6.97 17.71
C ALA A 194 -8.21 -5.97 17.66
N VAL A 195 -8.45 -4.67 17.42
CA VAL A 195 -7.44 -3.60 17.50
C VAL A 195 -6.71 -3.60 18.85
N LEU A 196 -7.44 -3.75 19.96
CA LEU A 196 -6.92 -3.79 21.32
C LEU A 196 -6.26 -5.15 21.70
N GLY A 197 -6.30 -6.14 20.82
CA GLY A 197 -5.71 -7.47 21.06
C GLY A 197 -6.52 -8.37 22.00
N HIS A 198 -7.75 -7.98 22.37
CA HIS A 198 -8.61 -8.80 23.24
C HIS A 198 -9.06 -10.12 22.59
N ASP A 199 -9.10 -10.14 21.26
CA ASP A 199 -9.52 -11.32 20.47
C ASP A 199 -8.32 -11.99 19.77
N GLY A 200 -7.10 -11.72 20.26
CA GLY A 200 -5.84 -12.08 19.61
C GLY A 200 -5.48 -11.15 18.45
N ASP A 201 -4.34 -11.42 17.79
CA ASP A 201 -3.84 -10.65 16.65
C ASP A 201 -4.57 -11.01 15.34
N LYS A 202 -5.91 -10.97 15.38
CA LYS A 202 -6.72 -11.15 14.18
C LYS A 202 -6.38 -10.06 13.17
N ALA A 203 -6.14 -10.49 11.94
CA ALA A 203 -5.81 -9.62 10.83
C ALA A 203 -7.06 -9.06 10.12
N PHE A 204 -8.23 -9.71 10.32
CA PHE A 204 -9.50 -9.20 9.81
C PHE A 204 -10.70 -9.57 10.71
N ILE A 205 -11.79 -8.82 10.54
CA ILE A 205 -13.10 -9.07 11.15
C ILE A 205 -14.17 -9.03 10.06
N MET A 206 -14.96 -10.10 9.96
CA MET A 206 -16.09 -10.19 9.04
C MET A 206 -17.40 -10.10 9.83
N SER A 207 -18.19 -9.06 9.59
CA SER A 207 -19.54 -8.87 10.14
C SER A 207 -20.55 -9.09 9.02
N ASN A 208 -21.29 -10.19 9.06
CA ASN A 208 -22.22 -10.58 8.00
C ASN A 208 -23.65 -10.09 8.23
N ASN A 209 -23.92 -9.57 9.43
CA ASN A 209 -25.19 -8.98 9.80
C ASN A 209 -24.94 -7.67 10.56
N LEU A 210 -25.01 -6.55 9.84
CA LEU A 210 -24.79 -5.21 10.39
C LEU A 210 -25.96 -4.64 11.20
N ARG A 211 -27.02 -5.42 11.45
CA ARG A 211 -28.07 -4.99 12.38
C ARG A 211 -27.47 -4.72 13.76
N GLY A 212 -28.14 -3.85 14.54
CA GLY A 212 -27.77 -3.65 15.94
C GLY A 212 -27.85 -4.95 16.72
N SER A 213 -26.95 -5.14 17.68
CA SER A 213 -26.89 -6.33 18.54
C SER A 213 -28.21 -6.62 19.26
N GLU A 214 -28.89 -5.56 19.70
CA GLU A 214 -30.22 -5.59 20.31
C GLU A 214 -31.32 -6.04 19.34
N ALA A 215 -31.10 -5.93 18.03
CA ALA A 215 -31.97 -6.45 16.98
C ALA A 215 -31.48 -7.81 16.40
N GLY A 216 -30.57 -8.50 17.12
CA GLY A 216 -30.03 -9.80 16.72
C GLY A 216 -28.95 -9.75 15.63
N GLY A 217 -28.30 -8.60 15.45
CA GLY A 217 -27.14 -8.46 14.57
C GLY A 217 -25.79 -8.70 15.25
N GLU A 218 -24.74 -8.72 14.43
CA GLU A 218 -23.35 -8.90 14.87
C GLU A 218 -22.64 -7.55 15.12
N SER A 219 -23.27 -6.44 14.69
CA SER A 219 -22.70 -5.10 14.83
C SER A 219 -23.23 -4.40 16.07
N LEU A 220 -22.33 -3.76 16.81
CA LEU A 220 -22.73 -2.80 17.85
C LEU A 220 -23.11 -1.44 17.25
N ASP A 221 -22.74 -1.18 15.98
CA ASP A 221 -23.10 0.02 15.22
C ASP A 221 -24.08 -0.36 14.11
N CYS A 222 -25.31 0.16 14.17
CA CYS A 222 -26.36 -0.11 13.19
C CYS A 222 -26.49 0.95 12.10
N THR A 223 -25.70 2.02 12.15
CA THR A 223 -25.76 3.14 11.20
C THR A 223 -25.47 2.72 9.76
N PRO A 224 -24.43 1.88 9.48
CA PRO A 224 -24.24 1.33 8.14
C PRO A 224 -25.46 0.54 7.65
N TYR A 225 -26.17 -0.15 8.55
CA TYR A 225 -27.35 -0.93 8.19
C TYR A 225 -28.54 -0.04 7.78
N GLN A 226 -28.73 1.08 8.48
CA GLN A 226 -29.75 2.08 8.15
C GLN A 226 -29.51 2.68 6.75
N GLU A 227 -28.25 2.87 6.37
CA GLU A 227 -27.83 3.36 5.04
C GLU A 227 -27.91 2.29 3.93
N GLY A 228 -28.29 1.05 4.27
CA GLY A 228 -28.52 -0.02 3.31
C GLY A 228 -27.38 -1.03 3.16
N TYR A 229 -26.29 -0.90 3.92
CA TYR A 229 -25.23 -1.92 3.95
C TYR A 229 -25.66 -3.12 4.78
N ARG A 230 -25.14 -4.31 4.45
CA ARG A 230 -25.57 -5.56 5.09
C ARG A 230 -24.40 -6.37 5.62
N SER A 231 -23.23 -6.25 5.01
CA SER A 231 -22.02 -6.92 5.46
C SER A 231 -20.82 -5.96 5.45
N ARG A 232 -19.86 -6.24 6.34
CA ARG A 232 -18.59 -5.52 6.50
C ARG A 232 -17.44 -6.52 6.59
N LEU A 233 -16.35 -6.21 5.93
CA LEU A 233 -15.04 -6.85 6.09
C LEU A 233 -14.03 -5.79 6.53
N SER A 234 -13.44 -5.94 7.71
CA SER A 234 -12.50 -4.98 8.29
C SER A 234 -11.12 -5.62 8.38
N PHE A 235 -10.16 -5.11 7.63
CA PHE A 235 -8.75 -5.47 7.75
C PHE A 235 -8.09 -4.59 8.82
N ILE A 236 -7.27 -5.24 9.66
CA ILE A 236 -6.55 -4.59 10.75
C ILE A 236 -5.07 -4.64 10.41
N LEU A 237 -4.51 -3.46 10.12
CA LEU A 237 -3.13 -3.33 9.72
C LEU A 237 -2.24 -3.22 10.94
N ARG A 238 -1.24 -4.08 11.03
CA ARG A 238 -0.33 -4.20 12.17
C ARG A 238 1.11 -4.06 11.74
N ASP A 239 1.89 -3.41 12.59
CA ASP A 239 3.33 -3.26 12.41
C ASP A 239 4.06 -4.56 12.79
N ALA A 240 5.38 -4.57 12.60
CA ALA A 240 6.26 -5.66 13.02
C ALA A 240 6.18 -5.98 14.53
N SER A 241 5.70 -5.05 15.36
CA SER A 241 5.47 -5.24 16.80
C SER A 241 4.05 -5.73 17.13
N HIS A 242 3.27 -6.13 16.12
CA HIS A 242 1.87 -6.53 16.20
C HIS A 242 0.92 -5.43 16.70
N LYS A 243 1.35 -4.16 16.74
CA LYS A 243 0.51 -3.04 17.14
C LYS A 243 -0.30 -2.58 15.94
N ALA A 244 -1.61 -2.43 16.14
CA ALA A 244 -2.50 -1.91 15.10
C ALA A 244 -2.21 -0.42 14.84
N PHE A 245 -1.99 -0.09 13.57
CA PHE A 245 -1.73 1.27 13.09
C PHE A 245 -2.75 1.75 12.05
N GLY A 246 -3.45 0.84 11.36
CA GLY A 246 -4.38 1.16 10.29
C GLY A 246 -5.59 0.24 10.22
N LEU A 247 -6.68 0.71 9.61
CA LEU A 247 -7.89 -0.05 9.34
C LEU A 247 -8.34 0.20 7.91
N ILE A 248 -8.75 -0.87 7.22
CA ILE A 248 -9.49 -0.79 5.95
C ILE A 248 -10.80 -1.54 6.13
N MET A 249 -11.92 -0.85 5.98
CA MET A 249 -13.25 -1.43 6.13
C MET A 249 -13.97 -1.38 4.79
N LEU A 250 -14.35 -2.56 4.30
CA LEU A 250 -15.14 -2.74 3.10
C LEU A 250 -16.58 -3.05 3.46
N TYR A 251 -17.52 -2.41 2.78
CA TYR A 251 -18.95 -2.62 2.98
C TYR A 251 -19.62 -3.07 1.70
N ASP A 252 -20.64 -3.92 1.84
CA ASP A 252 -21.47 -4.38 0.72
C ASP A 252 -22.95 -4.39 1.11
N ARG A 253 -23.82 -4.10 0.15
CA ARG A 253 -25.28 -4.06 0.34
C ARG A 253 -25.93 -5.45 0.40
N ARG A 254 -25.21 -6.52 0.09
CA ARG A 254 -25.69 -7.90 0.13
C ARG A 254 -25.37 -8.55 1.48
N GLU A 255 -26.31 -9.36 1.97
CA GLU A 255 -26.12 -10.13 3.20
C GLU A 255 -25.09 -11.24 3.00
N GLY A 256 -24.17 -11.41 3.95
CA GLY A 256 -23.16 -12.47 3.91
C GLY A 256 -22.18 -12.42 2.73
N TYR A 257 -22.03 -11.26 2.08
CA TYR A 257 -21.28 -11.12 0.82
C TYR A 257 -19.85 -11.68 0.91
N PHE A 258 -19.12 -11.29 1.96
CA PHE A 258 -17.71 -11.63 2.15
C PHE A 258 -17.46 -13.10 2.55
N ARG A 259 -18.51 -13.89 2.86
CA ARG A 259 -18.37 -15.33 3.18
C ARG A 259 -17.86 -16.18 2.01
N ARG A 260 -17.86 -15.61 0.80
CA ARG A 260 -17.30 -16.25 -0.40
C ARG A 260 -15.79 -16.45 -0.30
N TYR A 261 -15.10 -15.62 0.49
CA TYR A 261 -13.66 -15.66 0.65
C TYR A 261 -13.27 -16.58 1.80
N GLU A 262 -12.22 -17.38 1.60
CA GLU A 262 -11.65 -18.22 2.65
C GLU A 262 -10.87 -17.37 3.66
N SER A 263 -10.89 -17.77 4.94
CA SER A 263 -10.23 -17.03 6.00
C SER A 263 -8.71 -16.90 5.79
N GLY A 264 -8.06 -17.95 5.27
CA GLY A 264 -6.62 -17.92 4.96
C GLY A 264 -6.28 -16.88 3.89
N PHE A 265 -7.10 -16.80 2.84
CA PHE A 265 -6.95 -15.78 1.80
C PHE A 265 -7.07 -14.35 2.37
N LEU A 266 -8.06 -14.12 3.23
CA LEU A 266 -8.26 -12.82 3.88
C LEU A 266 -7.11 -12.46 4.85
N ASP A 267 -6.60 -13.43 5.60
CA ASP A 267 -5.42 -13.22 6.45
C ASP A 267 -4.19 -12.84 5.61
N ASP A 268 -3.98 -13.49 4.47
CA ASP A 268 -2.85 -13.21 3.60
C ASP A 268 -2.98 -11.85 2.90
N CYS A 269 -4.19 -11.46 2.47
CA CYS A 269 -4.50 -10.11 2.02
C CYS A 269 -4.14 -9.06 3.09
N ALA A 270 -4.59 -9.28 4.33
CA ALA A 270 -4.36 -8.36 5.43
C ALA A 270 -2.85 -8.16 5.70
N LYS A 271 -2.08 -9.25 5.69
CA LYS A 271 -0.62 -9.20 5.89
C LYS A 271 0.09 -8.44 4.77
N ILE A 272 -0.24 -8.74 3.51
CA ILE A 272 0.39 -8.09 2.36
C ILE A 272 0.11 -6.59 2.37
N VAL A 273 -1.12 -6.20 2.66
CA VAL A 273 -1.50 -4.79 2.77
C VAL A 273 -0.79 -4.13 3.94
N SER A 274 -0.75 -4.79 5.11
CA SER A 274 -0.01 -4.28 6.29
C SER A 274 1.45 -4.02 5.95
N LEU A 275 2.13 -5.00 5.36
CA LEU A 275 3.54 -4.89 4.96
C LEU A 275 3.77 -3.80 3.92
N THR A 276 2.87 -3.67 2.95
CA THR A 276 3.00 -2.68 1.88
C THR A 276 2.82 -1.25 2.42
N VAL A 277 1.80 -1.05 3.26
CA VAL A 277 1.51 0.25 3.87
C VAL A 277 2.61 0.62 4.87
N GLU A 278 3.00 -0.30 5.75
CA GLU A 278 4.06 -0.08 6.77
C GLU A 278 5.39 0.29 6.12
N ARG A 279 5.89 -0.54 5.19
CA ARG A 279 7.18 -0.30 4.53
C ARG A 279 7.25 1.07 3.85
N ARG A 280 6.14 1.50 3.26
CA ARG A 280 6.07 2.80 2.58
C ARG A 280 5.90 3.96 3.56
N LEU A 281 5.18 3.76 4.67
CA LEU A 281 5.10 4.71 5.77
C LEU A 281 6.49 4.95 6.40
N GLU A 282 7.25 3.88 6.65
CA GLU A 282 8.62 3.95 7.14
C GLU A 282 9.53 4.71 6.16
N ALA A 283 9.44 4.40 4.86
CA ALA A 283 10.22 5.10 3.83
C ALA A 283 9.89 6.61 3.77
N GLY A 284 8.61 6.97 3.88
CA GLY A 284 8.19 8.37 3.93
C GLY A 284 8.66 9.09 5.20
N GLN A 285 8.58 8.43 6.36
CA GLN A 285 9.08 8.96 7.63
C GLN A 285 10.60 9.16 7.61
N ASP A 286 11.35 8.21 7.06
CA ASP A 286 12.80 8.31 6.91
C ASP A 286 13.19 9.46 5.96
N ALA A 287 12.50 9.59 4.82
CA ALA A 287 12.71 10.72 3.90
C ALA A 287 12.42 12.07 4.56
N LEU A 288 11.31 12.18 5.30
CA LEU A 288 10.95 13.39 6.04
C LEU A 288 11.95 13.69 7.16
N ALA A 289 12.41 12.69 7.90
CA ALA A 289 13.40 12.83 8.96
C ALA A 289 14.74 13.34 8.40
N LYS A 290 15.19 12.77 7.28
CA LYS A 290 16.40 13.22 6.56
C LYS A 290 16.29 14.65 6.05
N ALA A 291 15.13 15.03 5.51
CA ALA A 291 14.82 16.40 5.09
C ALA A 291 14.80 17.38 6.26
N ALA A 292 14.11 17.04 7.35
CA ALA A 292 14.00 17.85 8.55
C ALA A 292 15.37 18.04 9.22
N GLY A 293 16.17 16.97 9.33
CA GLY A 293 17.52 17.02 9.89
C GLY A 293 18.47 17.90 9.06
N GLY A 294 18.44 17.77 7.73
CA GLY A 294 19.22 18.61 6.82
C GLY A 294 18.86 20.10 6.94
N MET A 295 17.55 20.39 6.95
CA MET A 295 17.04 21.76 7.12
C MET A 295 17.33 22.32 8.51
N ALA A 296 17.22 21.52 9.58
CA ALA A 296 17.54 21.96 10.93
C ALA A 296 19.03 22.33 11.06
N HIS A 297 19.93 21.52 10.48
CA HIS A 297 21.36 21.81 10.50
C HIS A 297 21.69 23.12 9.79
N VAL A 298 21.26 23.27 8.53
CA VAL A 298 21.56 24.48 7.75
C VAL A 298 20.82 25.69 8.31
N GLY A 299 19.54 25.52 8.66
CA GLY A 299 18.69 26.55 9.23
C GLY A 299 19.27 27.12 10.53
N ASN A 300 19.61 26.27 11.50
CA ASN A 300 20.17 26.74 12.78
C ASN A 300 21.50 27.48 12.59
N ASN A 301 22.38 26.97 11.73
CA ASN A 301 23.66 27.61 11.43
C ASN A 301 23.48 28.97 10.75
N VAL A 302 22.62 29.05 9.73
CA VAL A 302 22.38 30.27 8.96
C VAL A 302 21.64 31.31 9.80
N LEU A 303 20.60 30.91 10.53
CA LEU A 303 19.86 31.81 11.42
C LEU A 303 20.76 32.35 12.53
N GLY A 304 21.66 31.53 13.09
CA GLY A 304 22.67 31.98 14.05
C GLY A 304 23.59 33.05 13.48
N ILE A 305 24.07 32.89 12.24
CA ILE A 305 24.89 33.90 11.55
C ILE A 305 24.11 35.20 11.35
N ILE A 306 22.87 35.12 10.84
CA ILE A 306 22.03 36.30 10.59
C ILE A 306 21.78 37.04 11.90
N LYS A 307 21.31 36.30 12.92
CA LYS A 307 20.99 36.83 14.24
C LYS A 307 22.18 37.56 14.86
N ASN A 308 23.33 36.88 14.96
CA ASN A 308 24.51 37.46 15.59
C ASN A 308 24.98 38.75 14.88
N ASN A 309 25.00 38.77 13.55
CA ASN A 309 25.41 39.97 12.81
C ASN A 309 24.43 41.13 12.98
N VAL A 310 23.12 40.85 13.00
CA VAL A 310 22.10 41.88 13.21
C VAL A 310 22.13 42.39 14.65
N GLU A 311 22.31 41.50 15.64
CA GLU A 311 22.43 41.88 17.05
C GLU A 311 23.64 42.77 17.30
N ILE A 312 24.82 42.44 16.75
CA ILE A 312 26.01 43.28 16.85
C ILE A 312 25.75 44.68 16.28
N VAL A 313 25.16 44.77 15.09
CA VAL A 313 24.86 46.06 14.47
C VAL A 313 23.86 46.86 15.31
N ALA A 314 22.83 46.20 15.85
CA ALA A 314 21.82 46.83 16.69
C ALA A 314 22.38 47.32 18.02
N GLU A 315 23.15 46.51 18.75
CA GLU A 315 23.79 46.87 20.01
C GLU A 315 24.70 48.08 19.86
N GLU A 316 25.59 48.06 18.86
CA GLU A 316 26.49 49.20 18.58
C GLU A 316 25.72 50.48 18.19
N LEU A 317 24.60 50.36 17.45
CA LEU A 317 23.76 51.51 17.13
C LEU A 317 23.05 52.07 18.37
N ASP A 318 22.64 51.21 19.29
CA ASP A 318 21.97 51.58 20.53
C ASP A 318 22.94 52.22 21.54
N GLU A 319 24.16 51.71 21.64
CA GLU A 319 25.27 52.34 22.38
C GLU A 319 25.60 53.72 21.81
N PHE A 320 25.75 53.82 20.49
CA PHE A 320 25.99 55.09 19.81
C PHE A 320 24.89 56.11 20.09
N LYS A 321 23.62 55.69 20.01
CA LYS A 321 22.47 56.56 20.33
C LYS A 321 22.52 57.08 21.77
N LYS A 322 22.93 56.25 22.73
CA LYS A 322 23.08 56.63 24.15
C LYS A 322 24.25 57.59 24.36
N GLU A 323 25.40 57.32 23.75
CA GLU A 323 26.61 58.14 23.91
C GLU A 323 26.42 59.57 23.40
N PHE A 324 25.72 59.73 22.27
CA PHE A 324 25.51 61.03 21.65
C PHE A 324 24.15 61.67 21.98
N GLY A 325 23.33 61.05 22.83
CA GLY A 325 22.01 61.58 23.22
C GLY A 325 21.05 61.80 22.05
N LEU A 326 21.21 61.03 20.96
CA LEU A 326 20.52 61.26 19.69
C LEU A 326 19.04 60.83 19.76
N GLY A 327 18.13 61.80 19.68
CA GLY A 327 16.73 61.58 19.37
C GLY A 327 16.48 61.55 17.85
N LEU A 328 15.43 60.84 17.40
CA LEU A 328 15.01 60.76 15.98
C LEU A 328 14.70 62.13 15.32
N ALA A 329 14.71 63.23 16.07
CA ALA A 329 14.24 64.53 15.64
C ALA A 329 15.32 65.53 15.16
N ASP A 330 16.62 65.26 15.39
CA ASP A 330 17.69 66.27 15.18
C ASP A 330 18.60 66.00 13.97
N ALA A 331 18.10 65.30 12.93
CA ALA A 331 18.90 64.95 11.75
C ALA A 331 19.38 66.20 10.96
N GLU A 332 18.57 67.26 10.89
CA GLU A 332 18.91 68.50 10.18
C GLU A 332 19.92 69.39 10.94
N ALA A 333 19.97 69.31 12.28
CA ALA A 333 20.90 70.10 13.10
C ALA A 333 22.35 69.55 13.07
N LEU A 334 22.51 68.29 12.68
CA LEU A 334 23.80 67.59 12.66
C LEU A 334 24.65 67.89 11.42
N GLU A 335 24.05 68.25 10.28
CA GLU A 335 24.73 68.39 8.99
C GLU A 335 25.78 69.53 8.97
N HIS A 336 25.62 70.53 9.85
CA HIS A 336 26.53 71.69 9.97
C HIS A 336 27.49 71.60 11.15
N ASN A 337 27.43 70.53 11.94
CA ASN A 337 28.28 70.36 13.11
C ASN A 337 29.62 69.70 12.71
N PRO A 338 30.80 70.28 13.03
CA PRO A 338 32.09 69.63 12.78
C PRO A 338 32.23 68.28 13.50
N ALA A 339 31.43 68.03 14.56
CA ALA A 339 31.31 66.73 15.20
C ALA A 339 30.62 65.67 14.33
N PHE A 340 29.98 66.04 13.22
CA PHE A 340 29.30 65.11 12.31
C PHE A 340 30.28 64.20 11.56
N HIS A 341 31.41 64.75 11.12
CA HIS A 341 32.49 63.93 10.53
C HIS A 341 33.11 62.99 11.57
N TYR A 342 33.23 63.45 12.83
CA TYR A 342 33.65 62.59 13.94
C TYR A 342 32.62 61.48 14.20
N LEU A 343 31.33 61.80 14.25
CA LEU A 343 30.21 60.86 14.40
C LEU A 343 30.19 59.81 13.28
N LEU A 344 30.33 60.22 12.02
CA LEU A 344 30.35 59.31 10.87
C LEU A 344 31.57 58.38 10.92
N SER A 345 32.72 58.91 11.33
CA SER A 345 33.94 58.11 11.51
C SER A 345 33.86 57.12 12.67
N SER A 346 33.18 57.48 13.77
CA SER A 346 32.99 56.62 14.94
C SER A 346 31.92 55.54 14.73
N LEU A 347 30.93 55.80 13.87
CA LEU A 347 29.89 54.83 13.49
C LEU A 347 30.43 53.64 12.67
N LYS A 348 31.65 53.74 12.12
CA LYS A 348 32.31 52.70 11.29
C LYS A 348 31.34 52.04 10.30
N VAL A 349 30.67 52.86 9.49
CA VAL A 349 29.60 52.43 8.57
C VAL A 349 30.03 51.27 7.67
N GLU A 350 31.29 51.26 7.21
CA GLU A 350 31.86 50.17 6.41
C GLU A 350 31.82 48.81 7.11
N GLN A 351 32.10 48.78 8.43
CA GLN A 351 32.07 47.57 9.23
C GLN A 351 30.62 47.06 9.42
N LYS A 352 29.66 47.98 9.64
CA LYS A 352 28.23 47.64 9.73
C LYS A 352 27.68 47.11 8.40
N VAL A 353 28.08 47.72 7.29
CA VAL A 353 27.76 47.23 5.94
C VAL A 353 28.32 45.82 5.74
N ALA A 354 29.53 45.51 6.23
CA ALA A 354 30.09 44.17 6.17
C ALA A 354 29.28 43.13 6.98
N TYR A 355 28.82 43.49 8.19
CA TYR A 355 27.95 42.62 8.99
C TYR A 355 26.60 42.37 8.31
N LEU A 356 25.97 43.43 7.77
CA LEU A 356 24.70 43.31 7.04
C LEU A 356 24.85 42.50 5.74
N ASN A 357 25.97 42.65 5.02
CA ASN A 357 26.28 41.81 3.86
C ASN A 357 26.42 40.33 4.25
N THR A 358 27.07 40.04 5.38
CA THR A 358 27.19 38.68 5.91
C THR A 358 25.82 38.09 6.30
N ALA A 359 24.94 38.90 6.88
CA ALA A 359 23.56 38.51 7.15
C ALA A 359 22.77 38.26 5.85
N LEU A 360 22.93 39.11 4.84
CA LEU A 360 22.31 38.94 3.52
C LEU A 360 22.78 37.66 2.82
N GLU A 361 24.07 37.34 2.89
CA GLU A 361 24.62 36.07 2.42
C GLU A 361 23.98 34.88 3.15
N GLY A 362 23.73 35.01 4.46
CA GLY A 362 22.95 34.06 5.24
C GLY A 362 21.55 33.83 4.64
N VAL A 363 20.80 34.90 4.38
CA VAL A 363 19.46 34.80 3.75
C VAL A 363 19.52 34.10 2.40
N GLN A 364 20.51 34.44 1.57
CA GLN A 364 20.71 33.80 0.27
C GLN A 364 21.08 32.31 0.39
N ARG A 365 21.83 31.93 1.42
CA ARG A 365 22.13 30.52 1.72
C ARG A 365 20.88 29.76 2.14
N LEU A 366 20.03 30.33 2.99
CA LEU A 366 18.76 29.72 3.37
C LEU A 366 17.86 29.49 2.16
N LYS A 367 17.77 30.50 1.26
CA LYS A 367 17.02 30.38 0.00
C LYS A 367 17.55 29.23 -0.87
N ARG A 368 18.88 29.10 -1.01
CA ARG A 368 19.50 28.01 -1.77
C ARG A 368 19.26 26.64 -1.13
N ALA A 369 19.28 26.55 0.20
CA ALA A 369 18.98 25.32 0.92
C ALA A 369 17.54 24.85 0.67
N ILE A 370 16.57 25.78 0.68
CA ILE A 370 15.16 25.48 0.35
C ILE A 370 15.02 25.00 -1.11
N GLN A 371 15.70 25.65 -2.06
CA GLN A 371 15.71 25.22 -3.46
C GLN A 371 16.29 23.80 -3.61
N ARG A 372 17.41 23.52 -2.94
CA ARG A 372 18.03 22.20 -2.96
C ARG A 372 17.19 21.13 -2.27
N LEU A 373 16.41 21.48 -1.25
CA LEU A 373 15.46 20.56 -0.64
C LEU A 373 14.44 20.08 -1.66
N ASN A 374 13.97 20.99 -2.52
CA ASN A 374 13.08 20.66 -3.64
C ASN A 374 13.78 19.78 -4.68
N ASP A 375 15.02 20.10 -5.06
CA ASP A 375 15.80 19.30 -6.01
C ASP A 375 16.15 17.89 -5.45
N SER A 376 16.28 17.76 -4.13
CA SER A 376 16.63 16.52 -3.44
C SER A 376 15.55 15.44 -3.57
N VAL A 377 14.32 15.81 -3.96
CA VAL A 377 13.26 14.85 -4.30
C VAL A 377 13.70 13.94 -5.46
N HIS A 378 14.48 14.46 -6.40
CA HIS A 378 14.95 13.72 -7.57
C HIS A 378 16.42 13.28 -7.45
N HIS A 379 17.25 14.07 -6.77
CA HIS A 379 18.68 13.84 -6.64
C HIS A 379 19.15 14.02 -5.19
N PRO A 380 18.84 13.09 -4.28
CA PRO A 380 19.19 13.22 -2.88
C PRO A 380 20.70 13.08 -2.68
N VAL A 381 21.30 14.03 -1.95
CA VAL A 381 22.68 13.96 -1.46
C VAL A 381 22.61 13.76 0.04
N ILE A 382 23.28 12.74 0.58
CA ILE A 382 23.21 12.37 1.99
C ILE A 382 24.55 12.69 2.67
N MET A 383 24.50 13.24 3.88
CA MET A 383 25.67 13.41 4.75
C MET A 383 25.45 12.78 6.13
N PRO A 384 26.52 12.27 6.77
CA PRO A 384 26.44 11.80 8.16
C PRO A 384 26.39 12.99 9.13
N TYR A 385 25.40 12.99 10.02
CA TYR A 385 25.25 14.01 11.05
C TYR A 385 26.17 13.73 12.24
N THR A 386 27.10 14.67 12.48
CA THR A 386 28.34 14.49 13.25
C THR A 386 28.19 14.24 14.75
N ARG A 387 26.97 14.20 15.32
CA ARG A 387 26.76 13.96 16.76
C ARG A 387 25.95 12.72 17.13
N GLN A 388 25.17 12.15 16.21
CA GLN A 388 24.26 11.03 16.52
C GLN A 388 24.41 9.84 15.56
N GLY A 389 25.23 9.96 14.50
CA GLY A 389 25.38 8.90 13.50
C GLY A 389 24.20 8.77 12.55
N GLU A 390 23.24 9.69 12.62
CA GLU A 390 22.08 9.75 11.73
C GLU A 390 22.46 10.33 10.36
N GLU A 391 21.88 9.80 9.30
CA GLU A 391 22.03 10.30 7.94
C GLU A 391 21.00 11.40 7.66
N VAL A 392 21.40 12.50 7.04
CA VAL A 392 20.51 13.62 6.70
C VAL A 392 20.78 14.13 5.28
N LEU A 393 19.85 14.89 4.72
CA LEU A 393 20.06 15.55 3.42
C LEU A 393 21.15 16.62 3.53
N ASP A 394 22.16 16.53 2.65
CA ASP A 394 23.17 17.57 2.48
C ASP A 394 22.64 18.68 1.57
N LEU A 395 22.24 19.78 2.20
CA LEU A 395 21.74 20.97 1.49
C LEU A 395 22.87 21.96 1.14
N GLU A 396 24.11 21.71 1.58
CA GLU A 396 25.29 22.54 1.30
C GLU A 396 26.55 21.73 0.86
N PRO A 397 26.46 20.83 -0.14
CA PRO A 397 27.56 19.92 -0.50
C PRO A 397 28.85 20.64 -0.94
N GLU A 398 28.70 21.79 -1.61
CA GLU A 398 29.82 22.64 -2.06
C GLU A 398 30.70 23.13 -0.89
N ARG A 399 30.12 23.33 0.30
CA ARG A 399 30.90 23.71 1.50
C ARG A 399 31.75 22.57 2.02
N GLN A 400 31.24 21.33 1.96
CA GLN A 400 32.03 20.17 2.37
C GLN A 400 33.22 19.94 1.44
N THR A 401 33.05 20.19 0.14
CA THR A 401 34.13 20.08 -0.85
C THR A 401 35.22 21.15 -0.60
N GLN A 402 34.82 22.37 -0.25
CA GLN A 402 35.76 23.44 0.13
C GLN A 402 36.54 23.09 1.41
N LEU A 403 35.88 22.56 2.44
CA LEU A 403 36.51 22.17 3.71
C LEU A 403 37.49 20.99 3.54
N ARG A 404 37.18 20.01 2.68
CA ARG A 404 38.09 18.90 2.36
C ARG A 404 39.27 19.32 1.47
N GLY A 405 39.08 20.30 0.59
CA GLY A 405 40.16 20.85 -0.25
C GLY A 405 41.19 21.71 0.51
N THR A 406 40.85 22.23 1.68
CA THR A 406 41.75 23.06 2.51
C THR A 406 42.70 22.27 3.43
N VAL A 407 42.59 20.94 3.53
CA VAL A 407 43.51 20.13 4.33
C VAL A 407 44.73 19.71 3.49
N VAL A 408 45.67 20.66 3.39
CA VAL A 408 47.13 20.48 3.35
C VAL A 408 47.75 19.91 2.05
N HIS A 409 47.96 20.80 1.07
CA HIS A 409 49.31 21.02 0.55
C HIS A 409 50.06 21.93 1.54
N ARG A 410 50.87 21.35 2.41
CA ARG A 410 52.02 22.05 3.00
C ARG A 410 53.26 21.24 2.65
N THR A 411 53.91 21.64 1.57
CA THR A 411 55.30 21.31 1.30
C THR A 411 56.18 22.28 2.08
N ALA A 412 56.97 21.74 3.00
CA ALA A 412 58.42 21.93 3.10
C ALA A 412 58.97 20.75 3.90
#